data_AF-A0A812W642-F1
#
_entry.id   AF-A0A812W642-F1
#
_cell.length_a   1.000
_cell.length_b   1.000
_cell.length_c   1.000
_cell.angle_alpha   90.00
_cell.angle_beta   90.00
_cell.angle_gamma   90.00
#
_symmetry.space_group_name_H-M   'P 1'
#
loop_
_entity.id
_entity.type
_entity.pdbx_description
1 polymer ?
#
loop_
_entity_poly.entity_id
_entity_poly.type
_entity_poly.pdbx_seq_one_letter_code
_entity_poly.pdbx_strand_id
1 'polypeptide(L)'
;ENGGEAEEGEEGEKEKPEEGEDKGEEQEEEPEEMKIDAASLDPFAVEDVIDLGNGDPLFAEFAFEDWMLLSLRFELHLLCHAFRHDLDDPDRPSFKETHFAFYYQKYYKRVFNLKNFGVETTEELVNLVKDTVEMTSTGTLEPQLSNDTPLDNFVRLTEDSRRDRQLRIDSGD
;
A
#
# COMPACT_ATOMS: atom_id res chain seq x y z
N GLU A 1 41.12 -29.60 -46.57
CA GLU A 1 41.79 -30.92 -46.64
C GLU A 1 43.01 -30.81 -45.74
N ASN A 2 43.29 -31.61 -44.73
CA ASN A 2 42.85 -32.92 -44.25
C ASN A 2 43.32 -32.91 -42.77
N GLY A 3 42.59 -33.33 -41.74
CA GLY A 3 41.71 -34.48 -41.70
C GLY A 3 42.52 -35.74 -41.39
N GLY A 4 42.69 -36.03 -40.09
CA GLY A 4 42.77 -37.39 -39.55
C GLY A 4 44.14 -38.06 -39.45
N GLU A 5 44.51 -38.42 -38.22
CA GLU A 5 44.83 -39.82 -37.91
C GLU A 5 44.43 -40.10 -36.46
N ALA A 6 43.58 -41.11 -36.30
CA ALA A 6 43.08 -41.64 -35.04
C ALA A 6 43.87 -42.90 -34.72
N GLU A 7 44.17 -43.12 -33.45
CA GLU A 7 44.51 -44.45 -32.91
C GLU A 7 43.63 -44.73 -31.70
N GLU A 8 43.07 -45.92 -31.68
CA GLU A 8 42.06 -46.46 -30.77
C GLU A 8 42.66 -47.69 -30.05
N GLY A 9 42.21 -47.95 -28.81
CA GLY A 9 42.40 -49.19 -28.06
C GLY A 9 43.39 -49.10 -26.88
N GLU A 10 43.16 -49.66 -25.69
CA GLU A 10 42.10 -50.52 -25.16
C GLU A 10 42.33 -50.66 -23.63
N GLU A 11 41.23 -50.65 -22.86
CA GLU A 11 40.92 -51.27 -21.54
C GLU A 11 41.94 -51.41 -20.39
N GLY A 12 41.46 -51.15 -19.15
CA GLY A 12 42.12 -51.58 -17.92
C GLY A 12 41.57 -50.99 -16.61
N GLU A 13 40.34 -51.33 -16.25
CA GLU A 13 39.65 -51.01 -14.99
C GLU A 13 40.35 -51.60 -13.75
N LYS A 14 40.61 -50.79 -12.71
CA LYS A 14 40.75 -51.23 -11.31
C LYS A 14 40.30 -50.15 -10.32
N GLU A 15 39.14 -50.40 -9.72
CA GLU A 15 38.53 -49.70 -8.61
C GLU A 15 39.42 -49.64 -7.35
N LYS A 16 39.35 -48.50 -6.64
CA LYS A 16 39.63 -48.40 -5.21
C LYS A 16 38.48 -47.60 -4.57
N PRO A 17 37.93 -48.04 -3.44
CA PRO A 17 36.81 -47.36 -2.80
C PRO A 17 37.30 -46.09 -2.10
N GLU A 18 36.68 -44.94 -2.39
CA GLU A 18 36.72 -43.77 -1.51
C GLU A 18 35.81 -44.04 -0.31
N GLU A 19 36.38 -43.96 0.90
CA GLU A 19 35.63 -43.91 2.14
C GLU A 19 34.77 -42.63 2.15
N GLY A 20 33.45 -42.82 2.17
CA GLY A 20 32.50 -41.74 2.34
C GLY A 20 32.58 -41.14 3.74
N GLU A 21 32.97 -39.87 3.83
CA GLU A 21 32.53 -39.01 4.93
C GLU A 21 31.05 -38.68 4.70
N ASP A 22 30.18 -39.42 5.38
CA ASP A 22 28.78 -39.09 5.59
C ASP A 22 28.70 -37.84 6.49
N LYS A 23 28.77 -36.66 5.87
CA LYS A 23 28.34 -35.41 6.50
C LYS A 23 26.84 -35.31 6.24
N GLY A 24 26.07 -35.74 7.24
CA GLY A 24 24.64 -35.49 7.29
C GLY A 24 24.37 -34.01 7.06
N GLU A 25 23.77 -33.71 5.91
CA GLU A 25 23.12 -32.43 5.67
C GLU A 25 21.93 -32.38 6.62
N GLU A 26 22.06 -31.62 7.71
CA GLU A 26 20.91 -31.15 8.47
C GLU A 26 20.07 -30.31 7.52
N GLN A 27 18.99 -30.91 7.03
CA GLN A 27 17.97 -30.23 6.27
C GLN A 27 17.32 -29.25 7.25
N GLU A 28 17.71 -27.97 7.19
CA GLU A 28 16.99 -26.89 7.86
C GLU A 28 15.55 -26.96 7.32
N GLU A 29 14.61 -27.40 8.17
CA GLU A 29 13.18 -27.29 7.88
C GLU A 29 12.89 -25.78 7.75
N GLU A 30 12.66 -25.32 6.52
CA GLU A 30 12.16 -23.97 6.29
C GLU A 30 10.88 -23.83 7.14
N PRO A 31 10.78 -22.79 7.98
CA PRO A 31 9.61 -22.61 8.83
C PRO A 31 8.37 -22.57 7.93
N GLU A 32 7.41 -23.45 8.22
CA GLU A 32 6.12 -23.46 7.54
C GLU A 32 5.52 -22.05 7.64
N GLU A 33 5.41 -21.35 6.50
CA GLU A 33 4.85 -20.00 6.46
C GLU A 33 3.44 -20.04 7.05
N MET A 34 3.28 -19.43 8.23
CA MET A 34 1.99 -19.35 8.90
C MET A 34 1.09 -18.45 8.04
N LYS A 35 0.19 -19.04 7.25
CA LYS A 35 -0.71 -18.26 6.39
C LYS A 35 -1.73 -17.53 7.24
N ILE A 36 -1.51 -16.23 7.43
CA ILE A 36 -2.47 -15.32 8.03
C ILE A 36 -3.30 -14.72 6.90
N ASP A 37 -4.61 -15.00 6.89
CA ASP A 37 -5.52 -14.35 5.96
C ASP A 37 -5.81 -12.93 6.44
N ALA A 38 -5.07 -11.96 5.87
CA ALA A 38 -5.25 -10.55 6.17
C ALA A 38 -6.72 -10.12 6.04
N ALA A 39 -7.47 -10.64 5.06
CA ALA A 39 -8.87 -10.26 4.80
C ALA A 39 -9.82 -10.63 5.95
N SER A 40 -9.44 -11.61 6.78
CA SER A 40 -10.23 -12.06 7.94
C SER A 40 -10.02 -11.22 9.21
N LEU A 41 -8.95 -10.42 9.27
CA LEU A 41 -8.62 -9.60 10.43
C LEU A 41 -9.40 -8.27 10.41
N ASP A 42 -9.72 -7.69 11.55
CA ASP A 42 -10.15 -6.28 11.59
C ASP A 42 -8.91 -5.37 11.39
N PRO A 43 -8.84 -4.54 10.33
CA PRO A 43 -7.71 -3.64 10.09
C PRO A 43 -7.38 -2.75 11.28
N PHE A 44 -8.34 -2.40 12.14
CA PHE A 44 -8.10 -1.55 13.31
C PHE A 44 -7.65 -2.31 14.57
N ALA A 45 -7.81 -3.63 14.58
CA ALA A 45 -7.36 -4.48 15.69
C ALA A 45 -5.92 -4.99 15.51
N VAL A 46 -5.33 -4.82 14.32
CA VAL A 46 -3.95 -5.22 14.02
C VAL A 46 -2.95 -4.37 14.83
N GLU A 47 -2.03 -4.98 15.56
CA GLU A 47 -1.05 -4.22 16.36
C GLU A 47 0.01 -3.56 15.47
N ASP A 48 0.58 -4.29 14.51
CA ASP A 48 1.59 -3.80 13.57
C ASP A 48 1.13 -3.98 12.11
N VAL A 49 1.05 -2.88 11.37
CA VAL A 49 0.61 -2.89 9.97
C VAL A 49 1.68 -3.37 9.00
N ILE A 50 2.94 -3.53 9.45
CA ILE A 50 4.04 -4.02 8.59
C ILE A 50 4.34 -5.51 8.79
N ASP A 51 3.80 -6.13 9.84
CA ASP A 51 3.96 -7.56 10.12
C ASP A 51 2.73 -8.09 10.89
N LEU A 52 1.94 -8.93 10.23
CA LEU A 52 0.76 -9.57 10.82
C LEU A 52 1.09 -10.75 11.73
N GLY A 53 2.37 -11.10 11.90
CA GLY A 53 2.87 -12.27 12.62
C GLY A 53 3.38 -13.39 11.70
N ASN A 54 3.30 -13.17 10.38
CA ASN A 54 3.84 -14.07 9.36
C ASN A 54 4.83 -13.38 8.41
N GLY A 55 5.23 -12.13 8.70
CA GLY A 55 6.11 -11.33 7.86
C GLY A 55 5.40 -10.53 6.77
N ASP A 56 4.10 -10.73 6.55
CA ASP A 56 3.34 -9.95 5.59
C ASP A 56 2.80 -8.65 6.20
N PRO A 57 2.81 -7.53 5.46
CA PRO A 57 2.16 -6.31 5.89
C PRO A 57 0.64 -6.35 5.65
N LEU A 58 -0.11 -5.54 6.40
CA LEU A 58 -1.56 -5.38 6.23
C LEU A 58 -1.97 -4.93 4.81
N PHE A 59 -1.06 -4.25 4.12
CA PHE A 59 -1.24 -3.71 2.77
C PHE A 59 -0.61 -4.58 1.67
N ALA A 60 -0.32 -5.86 1.95
CA ALA A 60 0.28 -6.78 0.98
C ALA A 60 -0.50 -6.86 -0.36
N GLU A 61 -1.83 -6.75 -0.28
CA GLU A 61 -2.76 -6.85 -1.42
C GLU A 61 -3.15 -5.49 -2.03
N PHE A 62 -2.43 -4.41 -1.72
CA PHE A 62 -2.73 -3.10 -2.30
C PHE A 62 -2.44 -3.07 -3.80
N ALA A 63 -3.48 -2.75 -4.57
CA ALA A 63 -3.34 -2.42 -5.98
C ALA A 63 -2.96 -0.94 -6.16
N PHE A 64 -2.70 -0.55 -7.41
CA PHE A 64 -2.36 0.84 -7.75
C PHE A 64 -3.41 1.85 -7.25
N GLU A 65 -4.70 1.50 -7.35
CA GLU A 65 -5.80 2.34 -6.86
C GLU A 65 -5.78 2.53 -5.34
N ASP A 66 -5.36 1.52 -4.58
CA ASP A 66 -5.25 1.62 -3.12
C ASP A 66 -4.13 2.57 -2.73
N TRP A 67 -2.98 2.50 -3.41
CA TRP A 67 -1.89 3.46 -3.23
C TRP A 67 -2.31 4.88 -3.60
N MET A 68 -3.13 5.06 -4.64
CA MET A 68 -3.69 6.36 -5.00
C MET A 68 -4.64 6.88 -3.92
N LEU A 69 -5.54 6.06 -3.40
CA LEU A 69 -6.50 6.45 -2.37
C LEU A 69 -5.81 6.72 -1.02
N LEU A 70 -4.81 5.93 -0.65
CA LEU A 70 -3.96 6.19 0.52
C LEU A 70 -3.26 7.56 0.39
N SER A 71 -2.65 7.82 -0.76
CA SER A 71 -2.00 9.10 -1.03
C SER A 71 -2.99 10.26 -0.95
N LEU A 72 -4.19 10.09 -1.54
CA LEU A 72 -5.24 11.10 -1.49
C LEU A 72 -5.70 11.39 -0.06
N ARG A 73 -5.94 10.35 0.77
CA ARG A 73 -6.28 10.51 2.19
C ARG A 73 -5.25 11.37 2.90
N PHE A 74 -3.99 10.98 2.80
CA PHE A 74 -2.91 11.65 3.52
C PHE A 74 -2.69 13.08 3.02
N GLU A 75 -2.72 13.30 1.70
CA GLU A 75 -2.57 14.63 1.11
C GLU A 75 -3.74 15.55 1.49
N LEU A 76 -4.99 15.11 1.42
CA LEU A 76 -6.12 15.98 1.81
C LEU A 76 -6.14 16.27 3.31
N HIS A 77 -5.76 15.29 4.15
CA HIS A 77 -5.59 15.48 5.58
C HIS A 77 -4.55 16.56 5.89
N LEU A 78 -3.34 16.41 5.33
CA LEU A 78 -2.27 17.38 5.51
C LEU A 78 -2.63 18.75 4.94
N LEU A 79 -3.33 18.81 3.81
CA LEU A 79 -3.72 20.07 3.19
C LEU A 79 -4.61 20.91 4.10
N CYS A 80 -5.61 20.29 4.73
CA CYS A 80 -6.53 20.96 5.65
C CYS A 80 -5.80 21.46 6.89
N HIS A 81 -4.97 20.62 7.50
CA HIS A 81 -4.22 20.99 8.71
C HIS A 81 -3.11 22.02 8.43
N ALA A 82 -2.42 21.92 7.29
CA ALA A 82 -1.42 22.91 6.87
C ALA A 82 -2.05 24.27 6.60
N PHE A 83 -3.22 24.31 5.96
CA PHE A 83 -3.97 25.56 5.79
C PHE A 83 -4.31 26.19 7.16
N ARG A 84 -4.86 25.39 8.08
CA ARG A 84 -5.24 25.86 9.43
C ARG A 84 -4.03 26.42 10.18
N HIS A 85 -2.91 25.69 10.13
CA HIS A 85 -1.65 26.10 10.77
C HIS A 85 -1.10 27.40 10.17
N ASP A 86 -1.12 27.55 8.84
CA ASP A 86 -0.59 28.73 8.16
C ASP A 86 -1.47 29.97 8.32
N LEU A 87 -2.78 29.79 8.37
CA LEU A 87 -3.70 30.91 8.53
C LEU A 87 -3.71 31.43 9.96
N ASP A 88 -3.53 30.53 10.94
CA ASP A 88 -3.46 30.83 12.38
C ASP A 88 -4.65 31.69 12.87
N ASP A 89 -5.84 31.41 12.32
CA ASP A 89 -7.09 32.11 12.61
C ASP A 89 -8.15 31.08 13.06
N PRO A 90 -8.52 31.05 14.36
CA PRO A 90 -9.50 30.09 14.86
C PRO A 90 -10.91 30.29 14.27
N ASP A 91 -11.23 31.48 13.74
CA ASP A 91 -12.51 31.76 13.08
C ASP A 91 -12.53 31.28 11.62
N ARG A 92 -11.38 30.85 11.08
CA ARG A 92 -11.23 30.34 9.71
C ARG A 92 -10.47 29.01 9.71
N PRO A 93 -11.03 27.97 10.32
CA PRO A 93 -10.34 26.71 10.53
C PRO A 93 -10.07 25.92 9.24
N SER A 94 -10.72 26.27 8.13
CA SER A 94 -10.55 25.61 6.83
C SER A 94 -10.96 26.50 5.63
N PHE A 95 -11.02 25.95 4.43
CA PHE A 95 -11.24 26.64 3.16
C PHE A 95 -12.36 26.01 2.31
N LYS A 96 -12.89 26.82 1.38
CA LYS A 96 -13.90 26.41 0.39
C LYS A 96 -13.30 25.51 -0.68
N GLU A 97 -14.06 24.51 -1.12
CA GLU A 97 -13.79 23.63 -2.26
C GLU A 97 -13.30 24.35 -3.51
N THR A 98 -13.83 25.54 -3.80
CA THR A 98 -13.39 26.38 -4.93
C THR A 98 -11.92 26.82 -4.84
N HIS A 99 -11.31 26.74 -3.65
CA HIS A 99 -9.89 27.03 -3.41
C HIS A 99 -9.01 25.77 -3.30
N PHE A 100 -9.59 24.58 -3.43
CA PHE A 100 -8.85 23.32 -3.35
C PHE A 100 -7.64 23.28 -4.29
N ALA A 101 -7.85 23.51 -5.59
CA ALA A 101 -6.78 23.46 -6.57
C ALA A 101 -5.65 24.49 -6.28
N PHE A 102 -6.02 25.67 -5.78
CA PHE A 102 -5.08 26.71 -5.40
C PHE A 102 -4.19 26.26 -4.23
N TYR A 103 -4.80 25.77 -3.13
CA TYR A 103 -4.04 25.34 -1.96
C TYR A 103 -3.23 24.08 -2.25
N TYR A 104 -3.77 23.12 -2.99
CA TYR A 104 -3.04 21.94 -3.41
C TYR A 104 -1.76 22.33 -4.18
N GLN A 105 -1.86 23.25 -5.14
CA GLN A 105 -0.68 23.76 -5.85
C GLN A 105 0.26 24.58 -4.96
N LYS A 106 -0.28 25.40 -4.06
CA LYS A 106 0.51 26.23 -3.13
C LYS A 106 1.39 25.35 -2.24
N TYR A 107 0.84 24.31 -1.64
CA TYR A 107 1.55 23.45 -0.68
C TYR A 107 2.39 22.39 -1.37
N TYR A 108 1.84 21.66 -2.34
CA TYR A 108 2.53 20.51 -2.95
C TYR A 108 3.32 20.83 -4.21
N LYS A 109 3.22 22.06 -4.74
CA LYS A 109 3.85 22.47 -6.00
C LYS A 109 3.48 21.57 -7.18
N ARG A 110 2.30 20.94 -7.12
CA ARG A 110 1.74 20.05 -8.15
C ARG A 110 0.37 20.57 -8.57
N VAL A 111 0.04 20.44 -9.85
CA VAL A 111 -1.32 20.71 -10.34
C VAL A 111 -2.16 19.46 -10.10
N PHE A 112 -3.32 19.62 -9.46
CA PHE A 112 -4.24 18.51 -9.24
C PHE A 112 -5.10 18.25 -10.49
N ASN A 113 -5.33 16.99 -10.83
CA ASN A 113 -6.20 16.60 -11.93
C ASN A 113 -7.24 15.57 -11.45
N LEU A 114 -8.50 16.00 -11.34
CA LEU A 114 -9.63 15.17 -10.91
C LEU A 114 -9.81 13.93 -11.79
N LYS A 115 -9.49 14.03 -13.09
CA LYS A 115 -9.60 12.90 -14.02
C LYS A 115 -8.70 11.72 -13.67
N ASN A 116 -7.63 11.94 -12.90
CA ASN A 116 -6.77 10.84 -12.43
C ASN A 116 -7.53 9.92 -11.46
N PHE A 117 -8.60 10.41 -10.83
CA PHE A 117 -9.46 9.65 -9.92
C PHE A 117 -10.82 9.29 -10.55
N GLY A 118 -11.01 9.55 -11.86
CA GLY A 118 -12.26 9.25 -12.55
C GLY A 118 -13.46 10.11 -12.14
N VAL A 119 -13.23 11.28 -11.54
CA VAL A 119 -14.26 12.20 -11.04
C VAL A 119 -14.21 13.56 -11.74
N GLU A 120 -15.32 14.32 -11.67
CA GLU A 120 -15.48 15.63 -12.30
C GLU A 120 -15.50 16.79 -11.29
N THR A 121 -15.86 16.53 -10.04
CA THR A 121 -15.98 17.55 -9.00
C THR A 121 -15.10 17.28 -7.77
N THR A 122 -14.79 18.33 -7.00
CA THR A 122 -14.10 18.19 -5.70
C THR A 122 -14.94 17.41 -4.69
N GLU A 123 -16.27 17.53 -4.76
CA GLU A 123 -17.19 16.75 -3.94
C GLU A 123 -17.05 15.25 -4.19
N GLU A 124 -17.10 14.84 -5.46
CA GLU A 124 -16.90 13.44 -5.86
C GLU A 124 -15.53 12.91 -5.43
N LEU A 125 -14.48 13.73 -5.55
CA LEU A 125 -13.14 13.38 -5.07
C LEU A 125 -13.13 13.13 -3.55
N VAL A 126 -13.70 14.05 -2.77
CA VAL A 126 -13.77 13.93 -1.31
C VAL A 126 -14.59 12.72 -0.89
N ASN A 127 -15.65 12.39 -1.64
CA ASN A 127 -16.47 11.20 -1.39
C ASN A 127 -15.69 9.87 -1.51
N LEU A 128 -14.59 9.83 -2.27
CA LEU A 128 -13.71 8.65 -2.33
C LEU A 128 -12.96 8.39 -1.01
N VAL A 129 -12.82 9.42 -0.17
CA VAL A 129 -12.03 9.41 1.08
C VAL A 129 -12.75 10.12 2.23
N LYS A 130 -14.07 9.96 2.29
CA LYS A 130 -14.97 10.63 3.26
C LYS A 130 -14.64 10.31 4.72
N ASP A 131 -13.94 9.21 4.96
CA ASP A 131 -13.42 8.79 6.26
C ASP A 131 -12.26 9.68 6.78
N THR A 132 -11.67 10.49 5.90
CA THR A 132 -10.49 11.32 6.19
C THR A 132 -10.79 12.82 6.08
N VAL A 133 -11.52 13.24 5.05
CA VAL A 133 -11.98 14.63 4.84
C VAL A 133 -13.44 14.62 4.41
N GLU A 134 -14.24 15.52 4.94
CA GLU A 134 -15.64 15.71 4.56
C GLU A 134 -15.82 17.08 3.90
N MET A 135 -16.74 17.18 2.94
CA MET A 135 -17.22 18.46 2.45
C MET A 135 -18.54 18.82 3.15
N THR A 136 -18.52 19.89 3.94
CA THR A 136 -19.73 20.39 4.62
C THR A 136 -20.78 20.86 3.61
N SER A 137 -22.04 20.99 4.04
CA SER A 137 -23.14 21.53 3.24
C SER A 137 -22.91 22.95 2.70
N THR A 138 -21.92 23.67 3.23
CA THR A 138 -21.53 25.00 2.76
C THR A 138 -20.38 24.97 1.75
N GLY A 139 -19.87 23.80 1.37
CA GLY A 139 -18.72 23.64 0.46
C GLY A 139 -17.36 23.82 1.13
N THR A 140 -17.27 23.82 2.46
CA THR A 140 -15.97 23.85 3.18
C THR A 140 -15.45 22.42 3.37
N LEU A 141 -14.16 22.19 3.13
CA LEU A 141 -13.49 20.91 3.39
C LEU A 141 -13.07 20.84 4.86
N GLU A 142 -13.39 19.81 5.61
CA GLU A 142 -12.99 19.68 7.02
C GLU A 142 -12.32 18.32 7.26
N PRO A 143 -11.18 18.27 7.96
CA PRO A 143 -10.53 17.00 8.30
C PRO A 143 -11.36 16.29 9.39
N GLN A 144 -11.57 14.99 9.19
CA GLN A 144 -12.28 14.12 10.16
C GLN A 144 -11.33 13.62 11.27
N LEU A 145 -10.03 13.61 10.98
CA LEU A 145 -8.98 13.08 11.84
C LEU A 145 -8.13 14.22 12.42
N SER A 146 -7.59 14.03 13.63
CA SER A 146 -6.74 15.02 14.29
C SER A 146 -5.38 15.17 13.58
N ASN A 147 -4.72 16.33 13.69
CA ASN A 147 -3.44 16.59 13.03
C ASN A 147 -2.30 15.64 13.47
N ASP A 148 -2.43 15.04 14.64
CA ASP A 148 -1.49 14.05 15.21
C ASP A 148 -1.91 12.60 14.92
N THR A 149 -2.84 12.39 13.99
CA THR A 149 -3.27 11.05 13.58
C THR A 149 -2.07 10.21 13.14
N PRO A 150 -1.86 9.04 13.76
CA PRO A 150 -0.81 8.11 13.37
C PRO A 150 -0.87 7.72 11.88
N LEU A 151 0.28 7.56 11.24
CA LEU A 151 0.35 7.27 9.80
C LEU A 151 -0.28 5.93 9.43
N ASP A 152 -0.20 4.94 10.32
CA ASP A 152 -0.79 3.61 10.13
C ASP A 152 -2.32 3.66 10.04
N ASN A 153 -2.99 4.65 10.66
CA ASN A 153 -4.44 4.82 10.50
C ASN A 153 -4.85 5.00 9.03
N PHE A 154 -4.06 5.69 8.21
CA PHE A 154 -4.39 5.86 6.79
C PHE A 154 -4.27 4.55 6.00
N VAL A 155 -3.33 3.68 6.40
CA VAL A 155 -3.21 2.31 5.86
C VAL A 155 -4.45 1.51 6.22
N ARG A 156 -4.86 1.54 7.50
CA ARG A 156 -6.05 0.82 8.00
C ARG A 156 -7.34 1.28 7.30
N LEU A 157 -7.53 2.59 7.15
CA LEU A 157 -8.66 3.17 6.42
C LEU A 157 -8.68 2.77 4.95
N THR A 158 -7.51 2.69 4.32
CA THR A 158 -7.40 2.28 2.91
C THR A 158 -7.69 0.80 2.76
N GLU A 159 -7.18 -0.05 3.66
CA GLU A 159 -7.44 -1.49 3.64
C GLU A 159 -8.92 -1.81 3.90
N ASP A 160 -9.57 -1.13 4.86
CA ASP A 160 -11.01 -1.24 5.10
C ASP A 160 -11.82 -0.86 3.85
N SER A 161 -11.48 0.29 3.24
CA SER A 161 -12.12 0.77 2.00
C SER A 161 -11.88 -0.16 0.80
N ARG A 162 -10.71 -0.79 0.69
CA ARG A 162 -10.39 -1.80 -0.33
C ARG A 162 -11.27 -3.03 -0.17
N ARG A 163 -11.41 -3.54 1.06
CA ARG A 163 -12.26 -4.72 1.35
C ARG A 163 -13.72 -4.44 1.07
N ASP A 164 -14.22 -3.27 1.48
CA ASP A 164 -15.59 -2.83 1.17
C ASP A 164 -15.83 -2.72 -0.35
N ARG A 165 -14.84 -2.23 -1.12
CA ARG A 165 -14.89 -2.24 -2.59
C ARG A 165 -14.92 -3.65 -3.17
N GLN A 166 -14.08 -4.56 -2.67
CA GLN A 166 -14.06 -5.96 -3.11
C GLN A 166 -15.40 -6.66 -2.80
N LEU A 167 -15.96 -6.45 -1.61
CA LEU A 167 -17.24 -7.02 -1.20
C LEU A 167 -18.40 -6.55 -2.08
N ARG A 168 -18.42 -5.27 -2.49
CA ARG A 168 -19.40 -4.76 -3.46
C ARG A 168 -19.28 -5.47 -4.81
N ILE A 169 -18.06 -5.59 -5.32
CA ILE A 169 -17.79 -6.29 -6.60
C ILE A 169 -18.26 -7.75 -6.53
N ASP A 170 -17.91 -8.47 -5.46
CA ASP A 170 -18.29 -9.87 -5.26
C ASP A 170 -19.81 -10.04 -5.10
N SER A 171 -20.50 -9.01 -4.61
CA SER A 171 -21.96 -8.96 -4.46
C SER A 171 -22.69 -8.48 -5.74
N GLY A 172 -21.96 -8.00 -6.75
CA GLY A 172 -22.50 -7.50 -8.01
C GLY A 172 -23.08 -6.09 -7.97
N ASP A 173 -22.65 -5.25 -7.02
CA ASP A 173 -22.93 -3.80 -6.94
C ASP A 173 -21.89 -2.98 -7.70
#